data_AF-A0A946A889-F1
#
_entry.id   AF-A0A946A889-F1
#
_cell.length_a   1.000
_cell.length_b   1.000
_cell.length_c   1.000
_cell.angle_alpha   90.00
_cell.angle_beta   90.00
_cell.angle_gamma   90.00
#
_symmetry.space_group_name_H-M   'P 1'
#
loop_
_entity.id
_entity.type
_entity.pdbx_description
1 polymer ?
#
loop_
_entity_poly.entity_id
_entity_poly.type
_entity_poly.pdbx_seq_one_letter_code
_entity_poly.pdbx_strand_id
1 'polypeptide(L)'
;MARTFKVLSLLLTYPDEAIVDAAPAMAEALETDPLLKGHQRKAVGELISELASRDLYDLQERYVTLFDRTRSLSLHLFEHIHGESRDRGQALVDLQKLYDSHGLVVAANELPDFLPL
;
A
#
# COMPACT_ATOMS: atom_id res chain seq x y z
N MET A 1 0.99 15.54 6.57
CA MET A 1 1.25 14.33 5.76
C MET A 1 0.45 14.47 4.48
N ALA A 2 1.06 14.30 3.30
CA ALA A 2 0.35 14.41 2.03
C ALA A 2 -0.76 13.35 1.99
N ARG A 3 -2.01 13.76 1.71
CA ARG A 3 -3.17 12.87 1.70
C ARG A 3 -3.02 11.82 0.62
N THR A 4 -2.33 12.15 -0.46
CA THR A 4 -1.96 11.22 -1.52
C THR A 4 -1.25 9.97 -1.01
N PHE A 5 -0.29 10.08 -0.08
CA PHE A 5 0.42 8.88 0.39
C PHE A 5 -0.51 7.91 1.13
N LYS A 6 -1.47 8.44 1.90
CA LYS A 6 -2.50 7.61 2.55
C LYS A 6 -3.41 6.92 1.54
N VAL A 7 -3.84 7.64 0.50
CA VAL A 7 -4.65 7.05 -0.58
C VAL A 7 -3.88 5.94 -1.30
N LEU A 8 -2.61 6.18 -1.63
CA LEU A 8 -1.78 5.16 -2.29
C LEU A 8 -1.54 3.94 -1.40
N SER A 9 -1.37 4.14 -0.09
CA SER A 9 -1.29 3.06 0.89
C SER A 9 -2.57 2.21 0.87
N LEU A 10 -3.76 2.82 0.97
CA LEU A 10 -5.04 2.11 0.90
C LEU A 10 -5.25 1.36 -0.43
N LEU A 11 -4.82 1.93 -1.56
CA LEU A 11 -4.91 1.27 -2.87
C LEU A 11 -3.95 0.08 -3.02
N LEU A 12 -2.97 -0.05 -2.14
CA LEU A 12 -2.02 -1.17 -2.09
C LEU A 12 -2.33 -2.16 -0.95
N THR A 13 -3.40 -1.95 -0.17
CA THR A 13 -3.88 -2.94 0.81
C THR A 13 -4.85 -3.93 0.20
N TYR A 14 -4.98 -5.10 0.82
CA TYR A 14 -5.96 -6.11 0.41
C TYR A 14 -7.37 -5.51 0.45
N PRO A 15 -8.14 -5.55 -0.65
CA PRO A 15 -9.43 -4.88 -0.70
C PRO A 15 -10.47 -5.60 0.17
N ASP A 16 -11.15 -4.83 1.01
CA ASP A 16 -12.30 -5.23 1.80
C ASP A 16 -13.46 -4.23 1.59
N GLU A 17 -14.60 -4.47 2.24
CA GLU A 17 -15.76 -3.58 2.17
C GLU A 17 -15.41 -2.15 2.62
N ALA A 18 -14.59 -2.00 3.66
CA ALA A 18 -14.24 -0.68 4.18
C ALA A 18 -13.40 0.13 3.18
N ILE A 19 -12.48 -0.51 2.46
CA ILE A 19 -11.66 0.12 1.42
C ILE A 19 -12.52 0.51 0.22
N VAL A 20 -13.45 -0.35 -0.19
CA VAL A 20 -14.40 -0.05 -1.28
C VAL A 20 -15.31 1.13 -0.90
N ASP A 21 -15.87 1.12 0.31
CA ASP A 21 -16.71 2.20 0.83
C ASP A 21 -15.95 3.53 0.97
N ALA A 22 -14.63 3.48 1.19
CA ALA A 22 -13.76 4.64 1.27
C ALA A 22 -13.39 5.24 -0.10
N ALA A 23 -13.70 4.58 -1.23
CA ALA A 23 -13.30 5.02 -2.56
C ALA A 23 -13.71 6.47 -2.91
N PRO A 24 -14.94 6.95 -2.60
CA PRO A 24 -15.32 8.34 -2.84
C PRO A 24 -14.44 9.33 -2.06
N ALA A 25 -14.13 9.02 -0.79
CA ALA A 25 -13.27 9.86 0.04
C ALA A 25 -11.82 9.87 -0.46
N MET A 26 -11.34 8.75 -1.01
CA MET A 26 -10.02 8.68 -1.66
C MET A 26 -9.95 9.59 -2.89
N ALA A 27 -10.99 9.60 -3.73
CA ALA A 27 -11.05 10.47 -4.90
C ALA A 27 -11.00 11.96 -4.49
N GLU A 28 -11.83 12.37 -3.52
CA GLU A 28 -11.85 13.75 -3.00
C GLU A 28 -10.49 14.17 -2.40
N ALA A 29 -9.84 13.26 -1.67
CA ALA A 29 -8.52 13.51 -1.10
C ALA A 29 -7.45 13.78 -2.18
N LEU A 30 -7.56 13.18 -3.37
CA LEU A 30 -6.63 13.41 -4.47
C LEU A 30 -6.89 14.70 -5.25
N GLU A 31 -8.12 15.20 -5.26
CA GLU A 31 -8.43 16.50 -5.87
C GLU A 31 -7.75 17.63 -5.10
N THR A 32 -7.75 17.53 -3.77
CA THR A 32 -7.25 18.54 -2.84
C THR A 32 -5.73 18.51 -2.63
N ASP A 33 -5.03 17.47 -3.09
CA ASP A 33 -3.58 17.31 -2.94
C ASP A 33 -2.86 17.41 -4.31
N PRO A 34 -1.94 18.39 -4.50
CA PRO A 34 -1.28 18.64 -5.78
C PRO A 34 -0.11 17.68 -6.08
N LEU A 35 0.14 16.65 -5.25
CA LEU A 35 1.27 15.74 -5.42
C LEU A 35 1.23 14.98 -6.76
N LEU A 36 0.08 14.43 -7.14
CA LEU A 36 -0.12 13.75 -8.44
C LEU A 36 -0.58 14.73 -9.52
N LYS A 37 0.05 14.68 -10.69
CA LYS A 37 -0.25 15.57 -11.81
C LYS A 37 -0.50 14.81 -13.10
N GLY A 38 -1.32 15.42 -13.98
CA GLY A 38 -1.56 14.94 -15.34
C GLY A 38 -1.94 13.46 -15.39
N HIS A 39 -1.12 12.67 -16.07
CA HIS A 39 -1.35 11.24 -16.28
C HIS A 39 -1.41 10.44 -14.97
N GLN A 40 -0.59 10.76 -13.97
CA GLN A 40 -0.57 10.02 -12.70
C GLN A 40 -1.89 10.17 -11.94
N ARG A 41 -2.40 11.41 -11.86
CA ARG A 41 -3.70 11.67 -11.22
C ARG A 41 -4.83 10.93 -11.92
N LYS A 42 -4.81 10.92 -13.26
CA LYS A 42 -5.79 10.18 -14.06
C LYS A 42 -5.74 8.68 -13.77
N ALA A 43 -4.56 8.07 -13.83
CA ALA A 43 -4.39 6.63 -13.62
C ALA A 43 -4.84 6.18 -12.22
N VAL A 44 -4.52 6.96 -11.18
CA VAL A 44 -4.95 6.66 -9.81
C VAL A 44 -6.47 6.86 -9.66
N GLY A 45 -7.04 7.89 -10.30
CA GLY A 45 -8.49 8.09 -10.32
C GLY A 45 -9.26 6.97 -11.01
N GLU A 46 -8.71 6.41 -12.10
CA GLU A 46 -9.26 5.23 -12.79
C GLU A 46 -9.24 4.00 -11.87
N LEU A 47 -8.14 3.78 -11.13
CA LEU A 47 -8.05 2.68 -10.16
C LEU A 47 -9.07 2.83 -9.02
N ILE A 48 -9.26 4.04 -8.48
CA ILE A 48 -10.28 4.30 -7.45
C ILE A 48 -11.69 4.04 -8.00
N SER A 49 -11.96 4.45 -9.24
CA SER A 49 -13.25 4.22 -9.89
C SER A 49 -13.52 2.74 -10.11
N GLU A 50 -12.49 1.98 -10.44
CA GLU A 50 -12.55 0.52 -10.59
C GLU A 50 -12.82 -0.17 -9.25
N LEU A 51 -12.16 0.27 -8.17
CA LEU A 51 -12.40 -0.21 -6.81
C LEU A 51 -13.86 0.01 -6.37
N ALA A 52 -14.45 1.15 -6.74
CA ALA A 52 -15.82 1.51 -6.37
C ALA A 52 -16.92 0.76 -7.16
N SER A 53 -16.58 0.13 -8.28
CA SER A 53 -17.57 -0.38 -9.25
C SER A 53 -17.49 -1.88 -9.52
N ARG A 54 -16.39 -2.54 -9.17
CA ARG A 54 -16.24 -3.99 -9.34
C ARG A 54 -16.77 -4.78 -8.16
N ASP A 55 -17.03 -6.06 -8.41
CA ASP A 55 -17.29 -7.04 -7.37
C ASP A 55 -16.07 -7.19 -6.45
N LEU A 56 -16.32 -7.36 -5.15
CA LEU A 56 -15.26 -7.45 -4.15
C LEU A 56 -14.37 -8.70 -4.36
N TYR A 57 -14.94 -9.84 -4.73
CA TYR A 57 -14.15 -11.05 -4.96
C TYR A 57 -13.25 -10.90 -6.18
N ASP A 58 -13.71 -10.25 -7.24
CA ASP A 58 -12.86 -9.93 -8.40
C ASP A 58 -11.68 -9.02 -8.02
N LEU A 59 -11.93 -8.02 -7.17
CA LEU A 59 -10.89 -7.11 -6.66
C LEU A 59 -9.86 -7.88 -5.81
N GLN A 60 -10.34 -8.75 -4.93
CA GLN A 60 -9.50 -9.60 -4.08
C GLN A 60 -8.67 -10.58 -4.89
N GLU A 61 -9.27 -11.25 -5.89
CA GLU A 61 -8.55 -12.14 -6.79
C GLU A 61 -7.45 -11.40 -7.54
N ARG A 62 -7.75 -10.21 -8.05
CA ARG A 62 -6.77 -9.38 -8.76
C ARG A 62 -5.63 -8.95 -7.84
N TYR A 63 -5.93 -8.57 -6.59
CA TYR A 63 -4.91 -8.22 -5.60
C TYR A 63 -3.96 -9.39 -5.36
N VAL A 64 -4.51 -10.58 -5.04
CA VAL A 64 -3.71 -11.79 -4.80
C VAL A 64 -2.88 -12.12 -6.03
N THR A 65 -3.47 -12.00 -7.21
CA THR A 65 -2.78 -12.25 -8.48
C THR A 65 -1.60 -11.31 -8.71
N LEU A 66 -1.73 -10.06 -8.27
CA LEU A 66 -0.73 -9.03 -8.51
C LEU A 66 0.38 -9.01 -7.44
N PHE A 67 0.07 -9.32 -6.18
CA PHE A 67 1.01 -9.11 -5.08
C PHE A 67 1.33 -10.36 -4.24
N ASP A 68 0.49 -11.40 -4.26
CA ASP A 68 0.57 -12.52 -3.30
C ASP A 68 0.77 -13.90 -3.98
N ARG A 69 1.24 -13.92 -5.23
CA ARG A 69 1.56 -15.17 -5.94
C ARG A 69 3.04 -15.55 -5.87
N THR A 70 3.93 -14.57 -5.87
CA THR A 70 5.37 -14.80 -5.86
C THR A 70 6.09 -13.72 -5.07
N ARG A 71 7.27 -14.03 -4.56
CA ARG A 71 8.11 -13.04 -3.84
C ARG A 71 8.49 -11.83 -4.68
N SER A 72 8.68 -12.02 -5.99
CA SER A 72 8.97 -10.92 -6.93
C SER A 72 7.81 -9.93 -7.10
N LEU A 73 6.63 -10.27 -6.59
CA LEU A 73 5.44 -9.43 -6.62
C LEU A 73 5.09 -8.87 -5.23
N SER A 74 5.74 -9.34 -4.17
CA SER A 74 5.47 -8.96 -2.78
C SER A 74 5.55 -7.45 -2.55
N LEU A 75 4.75 -6.94 -1.61
CA LEU A 75 4.82 -5.55 -1.16
C LEU A 75 5.82 -5.34 -0.01
N HIS A 76 6.59 -6.37 0.35
CA HIS A 76 7.68 -6.27 1.33
C HIS A 76 8.98 -5.85 0.67
N LEU A 77 9.45 -4.64 0.97
CA LEU A 77 10.63 -4.05 0.35
C LEU A 77 11.87 -4.94 0.45
N PHE A 78 12.11 -5.57 1.61
CA PHE A 78 13.33 -6.34 1.82
C PHE A 78 13.32 -7.71 1.17
N GLU A 79 12.16 -8.22 0.72
CA GLU A 79 12.11 -9.43 -0.09
C GLU A 79 12.80 -9.22 -1.45
N HIS A 80 12.68 -8.02 -2.02
CA HIS A 80 13.32 -7.67 -3.30
C HIS A 80 14.81 -7.36 -3.16
N ILE A 81 15.23 -6.84 -2.00
CA ILE A 81 16.61 -6.40 -1.78
C ILE A 81 17.49 -7.53 -1.24
N HIS A 82 17.00 -8.28 -0.24
CA HIS A 82 17.80 -9.24 0.52
C HIS A 82 17.39 -10.70 0.29
N GLY A 83 16.22 -10.97 -0.30
CA GLY A 83 15.71 -12.34 -0.50
C GLY A 83 15.65 -13.13 0.80
N GLU A 84 16.28 -14.31 0.84
CA GLU A 84 16.41 -15.16 2.05
C GLU A 84 17.68 -14.90 2.86
N SER A 85 18.44 -13.84 2.54
CA SER A 85 19.65 -13.53 3.28
C SER A 85 19.33 -13.26 4.75
N ARG A 86 20.25 -13.66 5.62
CA ARG A 86 20.27 -13.27 7.05
C ARG A 86 20.24 -11.74 7.22
N ASP A 87 20.70 -11.01 6.21
CA ASP A 87 20.68 -9.54 6.16
C ASP A 87 19.26 -8.96 6.23
N ARG A 88 18.22 -9.69 5.75
CA ARG A 88 16.82 -9.25 5.84
C ARG A 88 16.39 -9.01 7.29
N GLY A 89 16.74 -9.93 8.18
CA GLY A 89 16.38 -9.84 9.60
C GLY A 89 16.99 -8.60 10.26
N GLN A 90 18.25 -8.29 9.94
CA GLN A 90 18.91 -7.10 10.45
C GLN A 90 18.29 -5.81 9.89
N ALA A 91 17.98 -5.79 8.58
CA ALA A 91 17.33 -4.66 7.94
C ALA A 91 15.95 -4.34 8.54
N LEU A 92 15.15 -5.37 8.86
CA LEU A 92 13.86 -5.21 9.56
C LEU A 92 14.03 -4.58 10.94
N VAL A 93 15.01 -5.04 11.72
CA VAL A 93 15.30 -4.48 13.05
C VAL A 93 15.74 -3.03 12.95
N ASP A 94 16.57 -2.69 11.97
CA ASP A 94 17.07 -1.33 11.78
C ASP A 94 15.95 -0.38 11.32
N LEU A 95 15.04 -0.85 10.46
CA LEU A 95 13.86 -0.09 10.04
C LEU A 95 12.87 0.12 11.19
N GLN A 96 12.64 -0.89 12.03
CA GLN A 96 11.80 -0.74 13.22
C GLN A 96 12.37 0.33 14.17
N LYS A 97 13.68 0.28 14.45
CA LYS A 97 14.34 1.30 15.29
C LYS A 97 14.23 2.70 14.68
N LEU A 98 14.25 2.81 13.34
CA LEU A 98 14.07 4.08 12.67
C LEU A 98 12.67 4.66 12.94
N TYR A 99 11.61 3.85 12.79
CA TYR A 99 10.25 4.26 13.15
C TYR A 99 10.14 4.65 14.64
N ASP A 100 10.66 3.82 15.54
CA ASP A 100 10.64 4.07 16.99
C ASP A 100 11.34 5.40 17.34
N SER A 101 12.47 5.70 16.69
CA SER A 101 13.22 6.94 16.90
C SER A 101 12.43 8.20 16.49
N HIS A 102 11.41 8.04 15.64
CA HIS A 102 10.50 9.09 15.21
C HIS A 102 9.13 9.01 15.92
N GLY A 103 9.01 8.15 16.94
CA GLY A 103 7.77 7.97 17.71
C GLY A 103 6.65 7.25 16.95
N LEU A 104 6.98 6.53 15.86
CA LEU A 104 6.05 5.74 15.08
C LEU A 104 6.08 4.29 15.56
N VAL A 105 4.92 3.72 15.90
CA VAL A 105 4.79 2.34 16.35
C VAL A 105 4.09 1.54 15.25
N VAL A 106 4.80 0.55 14.72
CA VAL A 106 4.27 -0.42 13.74
C VAL A 106 3.34 -1.38 14.48
N ALA A 107 2.19 -1.70 13.88
CA ALA A 107 1.27 -2.66 14.46
C ALA A 107 1.93 -4.04 14.59
N ALA A 108 1.67 -4.76 15.69
CA ALA A 108 2.38 -6.01 16.01
C ALA A 108 2.17 -7.14 14.99
N ASN A 109 1.17 -7.03 14.13
CA ASN A 109 0.83 -7.99 13.08
C ASN A 109 1.46 -7.66 11.72
N GLU A 110 2.19 -6.55 11.57
CA GLU A 110 2.77 -6.11 10.30
C GLU A 110 4.29 -5.96 10.41
N LEU A 111 4.99 -6.27 9.32
CA LEU A 111 6.42 -6.03 9.22
C LEU A 111 6.66 -4.55 8.83
N PRO A 112 7.70 -3.90 9.37
CA PRO A 112 7.97 -2.49 9.10
C PRO A 112 8.28 -2.18 7.62
N ASP A 113 8.62 -3.20 6.83
CA ASP A 113 8.96 -3.09 5.41
C ASP A 113 7.76 -3.29 4.46
N PHE A 114 6.56 -3.48 5.01
CA PHE A 114 5.33 -3.54 4.24
C PHE A 114 4.99 -2.15 3.69
N LEU A 115 4.97 -2.01 2.35
CA LEU A 115 4.79 -0.73 1.68
C LEU A 115 3.51 0.06 2.05
N PRO A 116 2.35 -0.57 2.25
CA PRO A 116 1.11 0.14 2.60
C PRO A 116 1.04 0.68 4.04
N LEU A 117 2.01 0.39 4.90
CA LEU A 117 2.05 0.85 6.29
C LEU A 117 2.04 2.40 6.42
#